data_AF-L9M293-F1
#
_entry.id   AF-L9M293-F1
#
_cell.length_a   1.000
_cell.length_b   1.000
_cell.length_c   1.000
_cell.angle_alpha   90.00
_cell.angle_beta   90.00
_cell.angle_gamma   90.00
#
_symmetry.space_group_name_H-M   'P 1'
#
loop_
_entity.id
_entity.type
_entity.pdbx_description
1 polymer ?
#
loop_
_entity_poly.entity_id
_entity_poly.type
_entity_poly.pdbx_seq_one_letter_code
_entity_poly.pdbx_strand_id
1 'polypeptide(L)'
;MMRIESSPEKGSVCQTCLRNFFVHFRRPYKIGEPVAADYNGEFGFDWIRDEYIYPLTIIDTDENKKDTVIKDYDNVVRRMLNHQFDSGRGVFINKGLYLPAWLSIFATNCPGTLGSDQINSQGANLDLEIHQSPDDDKSPLTDDGTILIFKSSNPCLKISTFGRNQQAQMVEEPLANFINSGRIAEQLATQRRFSYKKKKAINIICSGGTLSQNEYILVQAKKSGKIQNVGMLLVAKNKEIYVIKLVMV
;
A
#
# COMPACT_ATOMS: atom_id res chain seq x y z
N MET A 1 21.60 19.26 -37.19
CA MET A 1 22.43 19.21 -35.97
C MET A 1 21.67 18.43 -34.91
N MET A 2 22.04 17.17 -34.66
CA MET A 2 21.55 16.42 -33.49
C MET A 2 22.24 16.97 -32.24
N ARG A 3 21.47 17.49 -31.29
CA ARG A 3 21.98 17.79 -29.94
C ARG A 3 22.17 16.46 -29.22
N ILE A 4 23.41 16.13 -28.93
CA ILE A 4 23.76 15.06 -28.00
C ILE A 4 23.52 15.63 -26.60
N GLU A 5 22.44 15.21 -25.96
CA GLU A 5 22.19 15.55 -24.56
C GLU A 5 23.13 14.72 -23.67
N SER A 6 24.07 15.40 -23.01
CA SER A 6 24.95 14.81 -22.00
C SER A 6 24.14 14.32 -20.80
N SER A 7 24.47 13.12 -20.30
CA SER A 7 23.85 12.60 -19.08
C SER A 7 24.07 13.57 -17.89
N PRO A 8 23.08 13.69 -16.98
CA PRO A 8 23.20 14.62 -15.86
C PRO A 8 24.37 14.23 -14.94
N GLU A 9 25.08 15.23 -14.42
CA GLU A 9 26.09 15.03 -13.38
C GLU A 9 25.48 14.37 -12.14
N LYS A 10 26.26 13.47 -11.53
CA LYS A 10 25.90 12.69 -10.34
C LYS A 10 25.58 13.64 -9.18
N GLY A 11 24.28 13.85 -8.90
CA GLY A 11 23.80 14.76 -7.85
C GLY A 11 22.89 15.89 -8.32
N SER A 12 22.71 16.06 -9.63
CA SER A 12 21.71 16.99 -10.18
C SER A 12 20.30 16.40 -10.09
N VAL A 13 19.35 17.15 -9.51
CA VAL A 13 17.94 16.76 -9.44
C VAL A 13 17.36 16.87 -10.85
N CYS A 14 17.23 15.73 -11.53
CA CYS A 14 16.64 15.67 -12.85
C CYS A 14 15.18 16.15 -12.80
N GLN A 15 14.92 17.34 -13.35
CA GLN A 15 13.60 17.97 -13.31
C GLN A 15 12.51 17.15 -13.99
N THR A 16 12.87 16.32 -14.98
CA THR A 16 11.94 15.47 -15.74
C THR A 16 11.92 14.02 -15.25
N CYS A 17 12.71 13.68 -14.23
CA CYS A 17 12.77 12.32 -13.71
C CYS A 17 11.77 12.16 -12.58
N LEU A 18 11.17 10.96 -12.56
CA LEU A 18 10.30 10.51 -11.49
C LEU A 18 11.19 9.98 -10.36
N ARG A 19 10.93 10.45 -9.13
CA ARG A 19 11.67 10.01 -7.94
C ARG A 19 11.29 8.57 -7.58
N ASN A 20 12.20 7.82 -6.97
CA ASN A 20 11.98 6.42 -6.59
C ASN A 20 11.34 6.33 -5.19
N PHE A 21 10.06 5.98 -5.16
CA PHE A 21 9.31 5.79 -3.92
C PHE A 21 8.23 4.73 -4.10
N PHE A 22 7.70 4.25 -2.99
CA PHE A 22 6.60 3.30 -2.93
C PHE A 22 5.42 3.84 -2.14
N VAL A 23 4.21 3.59 -2.62
CA VAL A 23 2.96 3.94 -1.96
C VAL A 23 2.43 2.69 -1.25
N HIS A 24 2.29 2.77 0.06
CA HIS A 24 1.81 1.69 0.91
C HIS A 24 0.48 2.05 1.55
N PHE A 25 -0.45 1.10 1.52
CA PHE A 25 -1.70 1.19 2.25
C PHE A 25 -1.48 0.74 3.69
N ARG A 26 -2.12 1.44 4.63
CA ARG A 26 -2.07 1.16 6.07
C ARG A 26 -3.46 1.25 6.69
N ARG A 27 -3.64 0.55 7.80
CA ARG A 27 -4.84 0.67 8.62
C ARG A 27 -4.93 2.09 9.23
N PRO A 28 -6.13 2.60 9.51
CA PRO A 28 -6.34 3.94 10.07
C PRO A 28 -6.18 4.00 11.60
N TYR A 29 -5.67 2.94 12.25
CA TYR A 29 -5.56 2.83 13.71
C TYR A 29 -4.26 2.14 14.14
N LYS A 30 -3.93 2.20 15.43
CA LYS A 30 -2.77 1.50 16.00
C LYS A 30 -3.23 0.39 16.93
N ILE A 31 -2.53 -0.76 16.90
CA ILE A 31 -2.76 -1.83 17.88
C ILE A 31 -2.34 -1.31 19.26
N GLY A 32 -3.15 -1.59 20.28
CA GLY A 32 -2.88 -1.21 21.66
C GLY A 32 -3.33 0.21 22.01
N GLU A 33 -3.72 1.02 21.03
CA GLU A 33 -4.46 2.27 21.27
C GLU A 33 -5.97 1.98 21.14
N PRO A 34 -6.85 2.73 21.84
CA PRO A 34 -8.28 2.65 21.60
C PRO A 34 -8.55 2.79 20.11
N VAL A 35 -9.31 1.85 19.55
CA VAL A 35 -9.67 1.89 18.14
C VAL A 35 -10.35 3.25 17.91
N ALA A 36 -9.77 4.06 17.02
CA ALA A 36 -10.38 5.32 16.64
C ALA A 36 -11.84 5.05 16.27
N ALA A 37 -12.76 5.96 16.61
CA ALA A 37 -14.20 5.81 16.35
C ALA A 37 -14.57 5.51 14.87
N ASP A 38 -13.58 5.56 13.98
CA ASP A 38 -13.66 5.42 12.54
C ASP A 38 -13.36 4.01 12.02
N TYR A 39 -13.12 3.02 12.89
CA TYR A 39 -12.98 1.61 12.50
C TYR A 39 -13.72 0.68 13.45
N ASN A 40 -14.79 0.04 12.97
CA ASN A 40 -15.66 -0.82 13.78
C ASN A 40 -15.47 -2.32 13.51
N GLY A 41 -14.30 -2.72 12.99
CA GLY A 41 -14.04 -4.12 12.65
C GLY A 41 -14.76 -4.61 11.39
N GLU A 42 -15.24 -3.69 10.55
CA GLU A 42 -16.10 -4.01 9.41
C GLU A 42 -15.35 -4.54 8.18
N PHE A 43 -14.02 -4.38 8.09
CA PHE A 43 -13.21 -4.91 6.99
C PHE A 43 -11.94 -5.58 7.50
N GLY A 44 -11.47 -6.62 6.81
CA GLY A 44 -10.17 -7.23 7.08
C GLY A 44 -9.07 -6.47 6.36
N PHE A 45 -7.97 -6.17 7.05
CA PHE A 45 -6.81 -5.51 6.43
C PHE A 45 -5.51 -6.01 7.04
N ASP A 46 -4.54 -6.36 6.19
CA ASP A 46 -3.21 -6.79 6.64
C ASP A 46 -2.10 -6.40 5.66
N TRP A 47 -0.88 -6.31 6.14
CA TRP A 47 0.32 -6.09 5.33
C TRP A 47 1.53 -6.74 6.00
N ILE A 48 2.55 -7.07 5.20
CA ILE A 48 3.80 -7.59 5.73
C ILE A 48 4.48 -6.51 6.57
N ARG A 49 4.63 -6.78 7.87
CA ARG A 49 5.23 -5.83 8.81
C ARG A 49 6.74 -5.74 8.67
N ASP A 50 7.29 -4.61 9.11
CA ASP A 50 8.72 -4.35 9.00
C ASP A 50 9.55 -5.35 9.80
N GLU A 51 9.05 -5.84 10.94
CA GLU A 51 9.76 -6.82 11.77
C GLU A 51 9.89 -8.18 11.07
N TYR A 52 9.03 -8.45 10.08
CA TYR A 52 9.13 -9.63 9.23
C TYR A 52 10.17 -9.45 8.13
N ILE A 53 10.32 -8.23 7.60
CA ILE A 53 11.25 -7.93 6.49
C ILE A 53 12.66 -7.62 7.01
N TYR A 54 12.74 -6.93 8.14
CA TYR A 54 13.94 -6.45 8.81
C TYR A 54 13.95 -7.02 10.23
N PRO A 55 14.31 -8.31 10.39
CA PRO A 55 14.25 -8.95 11.69
C PRO A 55 15.14 -8.22 12.70
N LEU A 56 14.61 -8.04 13.91
CA LEU A 56 15.40 -7.58 15.04
C LEU A 56 16.39 -8.68 15.42
N THR A 57 17.67 -8.41 15.21
CA THR A 57 18.75 -9.36 15.48
C THR A 57 19.36 -9.20 16.87
N ILE A 58 18.98 -8.14 17.60
CA ILE A 58 19.49 -7.82 18.93
C ILE A 58 18.32 -7.32 19.79
N ILE A 59 18.07 -8.00 20.91
CA ILE A 59 17.26 -7.49 22.03
C ILE A 59 18.28 -7.21 23.13
N ASP A 60 18.38 -5.95 23.54
CA ASP A 60 19.32 -5.55 24.59
C ASP A 60 18.75 -5.91 25.96
N THR A 61 19.24 -7.01 26.53
CA THR A 61 19.09 -7.32 27.97
C THR A 61 20.30 -8.15 28.40
N ASP A 62 21.33 -7.47 28.90
CA ASP A 62 22.51 -8.04 29.56
C ASP A 62 23.41 -9.00 28.75
N GLU A 63 24.69 -8.89 29.05
CA GLU A 63 25.80 -9.48 28.31
C GLU A 63 25.70 -11.03 28.22
N ASN A 64 25.61 -11.54 26.98
CA ASN A 64 25.95 -12.91 26.53
C ASN A 64 24.84 -13.87 26.08
N LYS A 65 23.62 -13.41 25.75
CA LYS A 65 22.72 -14.23 24.92
C LYS A 65 22.11 -13.45 23.74
N LYS A 66 22.51 -13.83 22.53
CA LYS A 66 21.92 -13.36 21.28
C LYS A 66 20.83 -14.34 20.85
N ASP A 67 19.59 -14.09 21.26
CA ASP A 67 18.46 -14.84 20.71
C ASP A 67 17.87 -14.12 19.51
N THR A 68 17.83 -14.83 18.38
CA THR A 68 17.25 -14.34 17.13
C THR A 68 15.76 -14.66 17.14
N VAL A 69 14.88 -13.66 17.10
CA VAL A 69 13.43 -13.93 17.12
C VAL A 69 12.94 -14.40 15.75
N ILE A 70 13.56 -13.97 14.65
CA ILE A 70 13.31 -14.47 13.28
C ILE A 70 14.63 -14.40 12.49
N LYS A 71 15.31 -15.54 12.30
CA LYS A 71 16.68 -15.56 11.73
C LYS A 71 16.72 -15.53 10.21
N ASP A 72 15.61 -15.89 9.56
CA ASP A 72 15.54 -15.87 8.12
C ASP A 72 14.09 -15.62 7.73
N TYR A 73 13.79 -14.40 7.29
CA TYR A 73 12.72 -14.27 6.32
C TYR A 73 13.27 -14.86 5.02
N ASP A 74 13.24 -16.19 4.94
CA ASP A 74 13.89 -16.95 3.88
C ASP A 74 13.48 -16.34 2.53
N ASN A 75 14.45 -16.18 1.65
CA ASN A 75 14.23 -15.79 0.26
C ASN A 75 13.08 -16.61 -0.37
N VAL A 76 12.83 -17.83 0.10
CA VAL A 76 11.66 -18.65 -0.24
C VAL A 76 10.32 -17.98 0.12
N VAL A 77 10.09 -17.57 1.38
CA VAL A 77 8.83 -16.92 1.80
C VAL A 77 8.59 -15.65 1.00
N ARG A 78 9.65 -14.85 0.82
CA ARG A 78 9.59 -13.63 0.01
C ARG A 78 9.28 -13.92 -1.46
N ARG A 79 9.88 -14.96 -2.03
CA ARG A 79 9.57 -15.43 -3.40
C ARG A 79 8.14 -15.94 -3.50
N MET A 80 7.63 -16.65 -2.50
CA MET A 80 6.25 -17.13 -2.47
C MET A 80 5.25 -15.98 -2.40
N LEU A 81 5.51 -14.97 -1.54
CA LEU A 81 4.69 -13.77 -1.48
C LEU A 81 4.74 -12.99 -2.79
N ASN A 82 5.93 -12.75 -3.33
CA ASN A 82 6.08 -12.11 -4.64
C ASN A 82 5.35 -12.90 -5.73
N HIS A 83 5.42 -14.24 -5.72
CA HIS A 83 4.70 -15.08 -6.67
C HIS A 83 3.18 -14.91 -6.51
N GLN A 84 2.65 -14.92 -5.29
CA GLN A 84 1.22 -14.69 -5.01
C GLN A 84 0.74 -13.31 -5.48
N PHE A 85 1.60 -12.30 -5.40
CA PHE A 85 1.32 -10.94 -5.87
C PHE A 85 1.43 -10.82 -7.39
N ASP A 86 2.39 -11.53 -7.99
CA ASP A 86 2.66 -11.50 -9.41
C ASP A 86 1.71 -12.40 -10.21
N SER A 87 1.17 -13.48 -9.61
CA SER A 87 0.29 -14.57 -10.14
C SER A 87 -0.36 -14.32 -11.51
N GLY A 88 0.43 -14.15 -12.57
CA GLY A 88 -0.04 -13.83 -13.91
C GLY A 88 -0.65 -12.43 -14.13
N ARG A 89 -0.64 -11.52 -13.14
CA ARG A 89 -1.26 -10.17 -13.26
C ARG A 89 -0.48 -9.23 -14.18
N GLY A 90 0.80 -9.52 -14.45
CA GLY A 90 1.67 -8.68 -15.27
C GLY A 90 1.97 -7.30 -14.67
N VAL A 91 1.65 -7.08 -13.39
CA VAL A 91 1.90 -5.82 -12.68
C VAL A 91 3.29 -5.87 -12.06
N PHE A 92 4.23 -5.16 -12.68
CA PHE A 92 5.57 -5.00 -12.12
C PHE A 92 5.63 -3.76 -11.22
N ILE A 93 5.90 -3.98 -9.93
CA ILE A 93 6.38 -2.96 -8.98
C ILE A 93 7.70 -3.49 -8.46
N ASN A 94 8.78 -2.74 -8.67
CA ASN A 94 10.19 -3.09 -8.43
C ASN A 94 10.38 -4.33 -7.50
N LYS A 95 10.53 -5.51 -8.13
CA LYS A 95 10.48 -6.82 -7.45
C LYS A 95 11.64 -6.95 -6.48
N GLY A 96 11.32 -7.08 -5.19
CA GLY A 96 12.32 -7.26 -4.14
C GLY A 96 12.52 -6.04 -3.23
N LEU A 97 11.67 -5.02 -3.30
CA LEU A 97 11.58 -3.98 -2.26
C LEU A 97 10.14 -3.69 -1.81
N TYR A 98 9.14 -4.08 -2.61
CA TYR A 98 7.73 -3.79 -2.33
C TYR A 98 6.91 -5.05 -2.07
N LEU A 99 6.06 -5.00 -1.03
CA LEU A 99 5.03 -6.00 -0.74
C LEU A 99 3.69 -5.26 -0.56
N PRO A 100 2.65 -5.57 -1.37
CA PRO A 100 1.33 -4.96 -1.25
C PRO A 100 0.62 -5.36 0.05
N ALA A 101 -0.31 -4.52 0.47
CA ALA A 101 -1.27 -4.85 1.51
C ALA A 101 -2.44 -5.66 0.93
N TRP A 102 -3.21 -6.29 1.81
CA TRP A 102 -4.42 -7.03 1.48
C TRP A 102 -5.63 -6.43 2.17
N LEU A 103 -6.72 -6.28 1.43
CA LEU A 103 -8.02 -5.80 1.90
C LEU A 103 -9.08 -6.87 1.66
N SER A 104 -9.91 -7.13 2.66
CA SER A 104 -11.12 -7.95 2.58
C SER A 104 -12.30 -7.08 2.97
N ILE A 105 -13.22 -6.85 2.04
CA ILE A 105 -14.40 -6.00 2.21
C ILE A 105 -15.64 -6.71 1.65
N PHE A 106 -16.79 -6.47 2.26
CA PHE A 106 -18.07 -6.87 1.70
C PHE A 106 -18.48 -5.96 0.55
N ALA A 107 -19.29 -6.50 -0.37
CA ALA A 107 -19.94 -5.70 -1.39
C ALA A 107 -21.14 -4.94 -0.78
N THR A 108 -21.37 -3.71 -1.22
CA THR A 108 -22.52 -2.87 -0.86
C THR A 108 -23.39 -2.61 -2.07
N ASN A 109 -24.66 -2.23 -1.86
CA ASN A 109 -25.61 -1.99 -2.95
C ASN A 109 -25.65 -3.18 -3.94
N CYS A 110 -25.50 -4.40 -3.41
CA CYS A 110 -25.45 -5.63 -4.17
C CYS A 110 -26.60 -6.53 -3.71
N PRO A 111 -27.60 -6.81 -4.56
CA PRO A 111 -28.70 -7.69 -4.20
C PRO A 111 -28.21 -9.10 -3.83
N GLY A 112 -28.76 -9.69 -2.76
CA GLY A 112 -28.51 -11.07 -2.35
C GLY A 112 -27.70 -11.21 -1.05
N THR A 113 -27.28 -12.43 -0.74
CA THR A 113 -26.67 -12.82 0.56
C THR A 113 -25.17 -12.52 0.68
N LEU A 114 -24.54 -12.08 -0.40
CA LEU A 114 -23.09 -11.82 -0.47
C LEU A 114 -22.75 -10.32 -0.36
N GLY A 115 -23.77 -9.47 -0.42
CA GLY A 115 -23.68 -8.04 -0.15
C GLY A 115 -24.21 -7.71 1.25
N SER A 116 -23.84 -6.53 1.74
CA SER A 116 -24.37 -5.97 2.97
C SER A 116 -24.55 -4.47 2.82
N ASP A 117 -25.74 -3.97 3.16
CA ASP A 117 -26.03 -2.53 3.21
C ASP A 117 -25.71 -1.91 4.59
N GLN A 118 -25.33 -2.74 5.57
CA GLN A 118 -24.95 -2.31 6.93
C GLN A 118 -23.43 -2.31 7.11
N ILE A 119 -22.82 -3.49 7.01
CA ILE A 119 -21.35 -3.69 7.04
C ILE A 119 -20.71 -3.09 5.79
N ASN A 120 -19.63 -2.33 5.96
CA ASN A 120 -18.87 -1.66 4.89
C ASN A 120 -19.68 -0.67 4.04
N SER A 121 -20.84 -0.21 4.50
CA SER A 121 -21.63 0.80 3.80
C SER A 121 -20.85 2.09 3.52
N GLN A 122 -19.89 2.42 4.39
CA GLN A 122 -18.97 3.57 4.25
C GLN A 122 -17.63 3.20 3.61
N GLY A 123 -17.46 1.97 3.14
CA GLY A 123 -16.20 1.45 2.61
C GLY A 123 -15.10 1.28 3.67
N ALA A 124 -13.88 1.04 3.19
CA ALA A 124 -12.68 0.92 4.02
C ALA A 124 -11.86 2.21 3.93
N ASN A 125 -11.83 2.97 5.02
CA ASN A 125 -10.93 4.12 5.17
C ASN A 125 -9.53 3.63 5.53
N LEU A 126 -8.54 4.01 4.72
CA LEU A 126 -7.15 3.60 4.88
C LEU A 126 -6.22 4.81 4.94
N ASP A 127 -5.15 4.63 5.68
CA ASP A 127 -4.00 5.53 5.69
C ASP A 127 -3.09 5.19 4.49
N LEU A 128 -2.31 6.17 4.05
CA LEU A 128 -1.28 5.98 3.04
C LEU A 128 0.08 6.41 3.58
N GLU A 129 1.09 5.59 3.32
CA GLU A 129 2.49 5.92 3.56
C GLU A 129 3.27 5.94 2.24
N ILE A 130 4.09 6.97 2.02
CA ILE A 130 5.02 7.04 0.89
C ILE A 130 6.41 6.80 1.43
N HIS A 131 7.02 5.67 1.06
CA HIS A 131 8.37 5.30 1.47
C HIS A 131 9.34 5.67 0.36
N GLN A 132 10.33 6.51 0.65
CA GLN A 132 11.40 6.74 -0.30
C GLN A 132 12.28 5.49 -0.40
N SER A 133 12.66 5.15 -1.63
CA SER A 133 13.56 4.03 -1.85
C SER A 133 14.97 4.37 -1.32
N PRO A 134 15.74 3.43 -0.75
CA PRO A 134 17.06 3.70 -0.18
C PRO A 134 18.09 4.29 -1.16
N ASP A 135 17.89 4.08 -2.46
CA ASP A 135 18.72 4.66 -3.53
C ASP A 135 18.34 6.11 -3.87
N ASP A 136 17.19 6.60 -3.40
CA ASP A 136 16.65 7.94 -3.67
C ASP A 136 16.09 8.66 -2.42
N ASP A 137 16.70 8.42 -1.26
CA ASP A 137 16.31 9.02 0.02
C ASP A 137 17.29 10.10 0.55
N LYS A 138 18.34 10.45 -0.22
CA LYS A 138 19.28 11.50 0.20
C LYS A 138 18.60 12.87 0.36
N SER A 139 17.63 13.15 -0.51
CA SER A 139 16.87 14.40 -0.49
C SER A 139 15.38 14.10 -0.35
N PRO A 140 14.61 14.92 0.39
CA PRO A 140 13.15 14.80 0.46
C PRO A 140 12.51 14.78 -0.94
N LEU A 141 11.34 14.17 -1.03
CA LEU A 141 10.39 14.44 -2.12
C LEU A 141 9.90 15.89 -2.00
N THR A 142 9.65 16.51 -3.15
CA THR A 142 9.20 17.90 -3.26
C THR A 142 7.96 17.97 -4.12
N ASP A 143 7.23 19.09 -4.06
CA ASP A 143 6.19 19.36 -5.03
C ASP A 143 6.84 19.69 -6.38
N ASP A 144 6.87 18.69 -7.26
CA ASP A 144 7.51 18.73 -8.57
C ASP A 144 6.52 18.43 -9.70
N GLY A 145 5.22 18.55 -9.42
CA GLY A 145 4.15 18.23 -10.36
C GLY A 145 3.92 16.73 -10.59
N THR A 146 4.52 15.85 -9.78
CA THR A 146 4.19 14.41 -9.81
C THR A 146 2.74 14.18 -9.38
N ILE A 147 2.00 13.42 -10.18
CA ILE A 147 0.63 12.99 -9.92
C ILE A 147 0.61 11.49 -9.59
N LEU A 148 -0.08 11.11 -8.52
CA LEU A 148 -0.41 9.73 -8.19
C LEU A 148 -1.78 9.38 -8.77
N ILE A 149 -1.84 8.26 -9.48
CA ILE A 149 -3.04 7.74 -10.13
C ILE A 149 -3.40 6.44 -9.43
N PHE A 150 -4.56 6.40 -8.80
CA PHE A 150 -5.11 5.19 -8.20
C PHE A 150 -6.12 4.61 -9.17
N LYS A 151 -5.92 3.36 -9.61
CA LYS A 151 -6.75 2.72 -10.62
C LYS A 151 -7.17 1.32 -10.16
N SER A 152 -8.48 1.11 -10.11
CA SER A 152 -9.06 -0.20 -9.85
C SER A 152 -8.97 -1.13 -11.06
N SER A 153 -8.73 -2.42 -10.82
CA SER A 153 -8.85 -3.48 -11.82
C SER A 153 -10.30 -3.89 -12.13
N ASN A 154 -11.25 -3.57 -11.25
CA ASN A 154 -12.64 -4.03 -11.34
C ASN A 154 -13.65 -2.87 -11.19
N PRO A 155 -14.72 -2.80 -12.00
CA PRO A 155 -15.72 -1.74 -11.90
C PRO A 155 -16.51 -1.69 -10.60
N CYS A 156 -16.59 -2.78 -9.84
CA CYS A 156 -17.23 -2.76 -8.53
C CYS A 156 -16.39 -2.01 -7.49
N LEU A 157 -15.07 -1.97 -7.66
CA LEU A 157 -14.17 -1.27 -6.74
C LEU A 157 -14.11 0.21 -7.10
N LYS A 158 -14.61 1.03 -6.18
CA LYS A 158 -14.65 2.48 -6.28
C LYS A 158 -13.70 3.09 -5.26
N ILE A 159 -13.10 4.20 -5.66
CA ILE A 159 -12.04 4.89 -4.96
C ILE A 159 -12.49 6.32 -4.70
N SER A 160 -12.27 6.75 -3.47
CA SER A 160 -12.45 8.11 -2.99
C SER A 160 -11.18 8.51 -2.23
N THR A 161 -10.77 9.76 -2.28
CA THR A 161 -9.50 10.23 -1.71
C THR A 161 -9.68 11.54 -0.97
N PHE A 162 -8.98 11.69 0.16
CA PHE A 162 -9.00 12.88 1.00
C PHE A 162 -10.43 13.33 1.39
N GLY A 163 -11.32 12.36 1.66
CA GLY A 163 -12.72 12.61 2.03
C GLY A 163 -13.60 13.17 0.91
N ARG A 164 -13.08 13.27 -0.32
CA ARG A 164 -13.91 13.59 -1.49
C ARG A 164 -14.73 12.35 -1.84
N ASN A 165 -16.04 12.49 -2.04
CA ASN A 165 -16.93 11.37 -2.33
C ASN A 165 -16.91 11.02 -3.83
N GLN A 166 -15.73 10.77 -4.42
CA GLN A 166 -15.61 10.57 -5.88
C GLN A 166 -16.22 9.25 -6.36
N GLN A 167 -16.03 8.18 -5.58
CA GLN A 167 -16.48 6.82 -5.91
C GLN A 167 -16.18 6.41 -7.36
N ALA A 168 -14.96 6.69 -7.83
CA ALA A 168 -14.53 6.45 -9.20
C ALA A 168 -13.65 5.20 -9.30
N GLN A 169 -13.57 4.57 -10.48
CA GLN A 169 -12.58 3.52 -10.72
C GLN A 169 -11.15 4.05 -10.81
N MET A 170 -11.00 5.35 -11.02
CA MET A 170 -9.73 6.03 -11.21
C MET A 170 -9.80 7.41 -10.57
N VAL A 171 -8.81 7.74 -9.74
CA VAL A 171 -8.65 9.07 -9.15
C VAL A 171 -7.20 9.52 -9.25
N GLU A 172 -7.00 10.81 -9.49
CA GLU A 172 -5.68 11.44 -9.59
C GLU A 172 -5.45 12.39 -8.43
N GLU A 173 -4.25 12.35 -7.87
CA GLU A 173 -3.86 13.13 -6.70
C GLU A 173 -2.45 13.69 -6.82
N PRO A 174 -2.24 14.99 -6.64
CA PRO A 174 -0.89 15.55 -6.50
C PRO A 174 -0.11 14.85 -5.38
N LEU A 175 1.14 14.47 -5.66
CA LEU A 175 2.07 13.96 -4.64
C LEU A 175 2.20 14.93 -3.45
N ALA A 176 2.10 16.23 -3.73
CA ALA A 176 2.06 17.33 -2.75
C ALA A 176 1.07 17.07 -1.59
N ASN A 177 -0.11 16.50 -1.87
CA ASN A 177 -1.14 16.23 -0.85
C ASN A 177 -0.66 15.27 0.25
N PHE A 178 0.34 14.45 -0.06
CA PHE A 178 0.93 13.47 0.84
C PHE A 178 2.18 14.03 1.52
N ILE A 179 3.10 14.64 0.78
CA ILE A 179 4.40 15.08 1.32
C ILE A 179 4.28 16.29 2.26
N ASN A 180 3.19 17.06 2.18
CA ASN A 180 2.86 18.13 3.12
C ASN A 180 2.66 17.65 4.57
N SER A 181 2.59 16.34 4.81
CA SER A 181 2.63 15.76 6.16
C SER A 181 3.97 15.96 6.88
N GLY A 182 5.01 16.39 6.16
CA GLY A 182 6.38 16.36 6.64
C GLY A 182 7.01 14.98 6.46
N ARG A 183 8.34 14.99 6.33
CA ARG A 183 9.16 13.79 6.18
C ARG A 183 9.50 13.23 7.56
N ILE A 184 9.21 11.95 7.74
CA ILE A 184 9.50 11.20 8.97
C ILE A 184 10.67 10.27 8.70
N ALA A 185 11.53 10.10 9.69
CA ALA A 185 12.65 9.19 9.62
C ALA A 185 12.49 8.12 10.72
N GLU A 186 12.32 6.87 10.30
CA GLU A 186 12.07 5.73 11.18
C GLU A 186 13.32 4.85 11.21
N GLN A 187 13.75 4.48 12.42
CA GLN A 187 14.82 3.52 12.60
C GLN A 187 14.21 2.12 12.51
N LEU A 188 14.66 1.34 11.52
CA LEU A 188 14.42 -0.10 11.43
C LEU A 188 15.66 -0.83 11.99
N ALA A 189 15.59 -2.15 12.12
CA ALA A 189 16.65 -2.96 12.74
C ALA A 189 18.07 -2.58 12.26
N THR A 190 18.32 -2.63 10.94
CA THR A 190 19.65 -2.38 10.36
C THR A 190 19.72 -1.14 9.48
N GLN A 191 18.60 -0.46 9.24
CA GLN A 191 18.53 0.64 8.30
C GLN A 191 17.57 1.72 8.75
N ARG A 192 17.72 2.92 8.20
CA ARG A 192 16.76 4.01 8.36
C ARG A 192 15.82 4.03 7.16
N ARG A 193 14.54 4.33 7.41
CA ARG A 193 13.56 4.59 6.34
C ARG A 193 13.06 6.02 6.45
N PHE A 194 12.95 6.68 5.30
CA PHE A 194 12.25 7.95 5.21
C PHE A 194 10.87 7.78 4.59
N SER A 195 9.86 8.33 5.27
CA SER A 195 8.46 8.19 4.85
C SER A 195 7.65 9.47 5.02
N TYR A 196 6.52 9.53 4.31
CA TYR A 196 5.47 10.54 4.48
C TYR A 196 4.18 9.81 4.80
N LYS A 197 3.38 10.32 5.74
CA LYS A 197 2.18 9.60 6.23
C LYS A 197 0.96 10.49 6.13
N LYS A 198 -0.10 9.97 5.52
CA LYS A 198 -1.38 10.65 5.43
C LYS A 198 -2.49 9.75 5.99
N LYS A 199 -3.13 10.24 7.05
CA LYS A 199 -4.27 9.56 7.67
C LYS A 199 -5.54 9.70 6.83
N LYS A 200 -6.38 8.66 6.80
CA LYS A 200 -7.67 8.61 6.07
C LYS A 200 -7.55 9.14 4.64
N ALA A 201 -6.46 8.79 3.98
CA ALA A 201 -6.10 9.36 2.69
C ALA A 201 -6.95 8.80 1.54
N ILE A 202 -7.41 7.55 1.70
CA ILE A 202 -8.14 6.83 0.66
C ILE A 202 -9.27 6.01 1.28
N ASN A 203 -10.39 5.94 0.58
CA ASN A 203 -11.56 5.15 0.90
C ASN A 203 -11.86 4.20 -0.27
N ILE A 204 -11.99 2.92 0.04
CA ILE A 204 -12.28 1.87 -0.94
C ILE A 204 -13.62 1.23 -0.64
N ILE A 205 -14.51 1.21 -1.63
CA ILE A 205 -15.81 0.54 -1.52
C ILE A 205 -15.98 -0.45 -2.68
N CYS A 206 -16.54 -1.63 -2.40
CA CYS A 206 -16.97 -2.57 -3.42
C CYS A 206 -18.48 -2.38 -3.58
N SER A 207 -18.94 -1.76 -4.67
CA SER A 207 -20.34 -1.41 -4.84
C SER A 207 -20.90 -1.85 -6.19
N GLY A 208 -22.18 -2.26 -6.20
CA GLY A 208 -22.90 -2.67 -7.41
C GLY A 208 -22.59 -4.10 -7.87
N GLY A 209 -21.78 -4.86 -7.13
CA GLY A 209 -21.48 -6.26 -7.42
C GLY A 209 -20.38 -6.84 -6.52
N THR A 210 -20.18 -8.16 -6.65
CA THR A 210 -19.16 -8.94 -5.93
C THR A 210 -17.94 -9.25 -6.81
N LEU A 211 -16.79 -9.46 -6.19
CA LEU A 211 -15.54 -9.89 -6.82
C LEU A 211 -15.45 -11.42 -6.86
N SER A 212 -15.41 -11.98 -8.07
CA SER A 212 -15.31 -13.44 -8.28
C SER A 212 -13.89 -13.98 -8.12
N GLN A 213 -12.90 -13.09 -8.14
CA GLN A 213 -11.47 -13.38 -8.01
C GLN A 213 -10.80 -12.26 -7.21
N ASN A 214 -9.54 -12.45 -6.83
CA ASN A 214 -8.77 -11.39 -6.17
C ASN A 214 -8.46 -10.29 -7.18
N GLU A 215 -8.84 -9.07 -6.84
CA GLU A 215 -8.67 -7.87 -7.64
C GLU A 215 -7.61 -6.95 -7.00
N TYR A 216 -7.36 -5.79 -7.60
CA TYR A 216 -6.38 -4.86 -7.09
C TYR A 216 -6.69 -3.40 -7.39
N ILE A 217 -6.07 -2.52 -6.61
CA ILE A 217 -5.95 -1.10 -6.90
C ILE A 217 -4.46 -0.82 -7.14
N LEU A 218 -4.14 -0.42 -8.36
CA LEU A 218 -2.80 -0.07 -8.78
C LEU A 218 -2.55 1.41 -8.52
N VAL A 219 -1.37 1.75 -8.01
CA VAL A 219 -0.91 3.12 -7.85
C VAL A 219 0.21 3.39 -8.84
N GLN A 220 0.02 4.39 -9.69
CA GLN A 220 1.01 4.82 -10.66
C GLN A 220 1.42 6.26 -10.38
N ALA A 221 2.72 6.55 -10.43
CA ALA A 221 3.21 7.91 -10.43
C ALA A 221 3.40 8.37 -11.88
N LYS A 222 2.94 9.59 -12.18
CA LYS A 222 3.04 10.23 -13.49
C LYS A 222 3.75 11.57 -13.35
N LYS A 223 4.79 11.79 -14.16
CA LYS A 223 5.49 13.08 -14.27
C LYS A 223 6.02 13.26 -15.67
N SER A 224 5.72 14.41 -16.30
CA SER A 224 6.20 14.73 -17.66
C SER A 224 6.00 13.60 -18.68
N GLY A 225 4.84 12.93 -18.63
CA GLY A 225 4.50 11.81 -19.52
C GLY A 225 5.10 10.44 -19.15
N LYS A 226 6.07 10.38 -18.22
CA LYS A 226 6.59 9.11 -17.69
C LYS A 226 5.63 8.56 -16.65
N ILE A 227 5.38 7.26 -16.70
CA ILE A 227 4.50 6.54 -15.76
C ILE A 227 5.28 5.37 -15.16
N GLN A 228 5.16 5.19 -13.85
CA GLN A 228 5.75 4.08 -13.12
C GLN A 228 4.77 3.54 -12.09
N ASN A 229 4.66 2.21 -11.96
CA ASN A 229 3.90 1.60 -10.87
C ASN A 229 4.68 1.75 -9.57
N VAL A 230 4.05 2.35 -8.56
CA VAL A 230 4.68 2.67 -7.27
C VAL A 230 3.95 2.04 -6.09
N GLY A 231 2.81 1.40 -6.29
CA GLY A 231 2.11 0.71 -5.21
C GLY A 231 0.95 -0.13 -5.68
N MET A 232 0.47 -1.03 -4.83
CA MET A 232 -0.68 -1.87 -5.09
C MET A 232 -1.37 -2.26 -3.78
N LEU A 233 -2.70 -2.22 -3.78
CA LEU A 233 -3.54 -2.88 -2.79
C LEU A 233 -4.20 -4.09 -3.44
N LEU A 234 -4.05 -5.26 -2.82
CA LEU A 234 -4.81 -6.45 -3.22
C LEU A 234 -6.15 -6.46 -2.51
N VAL A 235 -7.21 -6.83 -3.23
CA VAL A 235 -8.56 -6.94 -2.69
C VAL A 235 -9.03 -8.38 -2.87
N ALA A 236 -9.39 -9.03 -1.77
CA ALA A 236 -9.85 -10.40 -1.75
C ALA A 236 -11.15 -10.55 -2.55
N LYS A 237 -11.33 -11.70 -3.21
CA LYS A 237 -12.64 -12.11 -3.72
C LYS A 237 -13.66 -12.12 -2.58
N ASN A 238 -14.90 -11.72 -2.88
CA ASN A 238 -15.99 -11.67 -1.90
C ASN A 238 -17.31 -12.23 -2.45
N LYS A 239 -17.27 -12.93 -3.59
CA LYS A 239 -18.41 -13.70 -4.13
C LYS A 239 -18.64 -15.03 -3.40
N GLU A 240 -17.79 -15.38 -2.44
CA GLU A 240 -17.90 -16.60 -1.64
C GLU A 240 -17.60 -16.26 -0.18
N ILE A 241 -18.46 -16.69 0.74
CA ILE A 241 -18.22 -16.60 2.18
C ILE A 241 -17.82 -17.99 2.67
N TYR A 242 -16.59 -18.14 3.14
CA TYR A 242 -16.13 -19.38 3.75
C TYR A 242 -16.67 -19.48 5.18
N VAL A 243 -17.72 -20.28 5.36
CA VAL A 243 -18.23 -20.61 6.70
C VAL A 243 -17.39 -21.74 7.25
N ILE A 244 -16.50 -21.45 8.20
CA ILE A 244 -15.89 -22.51 9.02
C ILE A 244 -17.01 -23.09 9.88
N LYS A 245 -17.40 -24.34 9.63
CA LYS A 245 -18.25 -25.08 10.55
C LYS A 245 -17.42 -25.38 11.80
N LEU A 246 -17.59 -24.56 12.84
CA LEU A 246 -17.15 -24.92 14.19
C LEU A 246 -17.95 -26.15 14.63
N VAL A 247 -17.32 -27.32 14.57
CA VAL A 247 -17.84 -28.51 15.24
C VAL A 247 -17.48 -28.36 16.71
N MET A 248 -18.46 -28.00 17.54
CA MET A 248 -18.32 -28.19 18.98
C MET A 248 -18.36 -29.69 19.24
N VAL A 249 -17.27 -30.21 19.79
CA VAL A 249 -17.15 -31.59 20.29
C VAL A 249 -17.37 -31.56 21.79
#